data_AF-A0A8T2UW66-F1
#
_entry.id   AF-A0A8T2UW66-F1
#
_cell.length_a   1.000
_cell.length_b   1.000
_cell.length_c   1.000
_cell.angle_alpha   90.00
_cell.angle_beta   90.00
_cell.angle_gamma   90.00
#
_symmetry.space_group_name_H-M   'P 1'
#
loop_
_entity.id
_entity.type
_entity.pdbx_description
1 polymer ?
#
loop_
_entity_poly.entity_id
_entity_poly.type
_entity_poly.pdbx_seq_one_letter_code
_entity_poly.pdbx_strand_id
1 'polypeptide(L)'
;MLIQVQKLKLDIETAMLELNQILRANEINFAVLAALPALLFAMILGWLLRASLSTSKGAEGRGRVAGLRRRMLLAEVERIILAYQYLEEQGQEEKMPWHYGMIIYLLNQFYKAVERHAIASGEWSSLRGDILDLANPKAGMIHKLAITARVERIYECIVPPRPK
;
A
#
# COMPACT_ATOMS: atom_id res chain seq x y z
N MET A 1 21.59 37.22 -66.23
CA MET A 1 22.68 36.69 -65.37
C MET A 1 22.65 37.24 -63.94
N LEU A 2 22.28 38.51 -63.65
CA LEU A 2 22.24 39.00 -62.24
C LEU A 2 21.03 38.51 -61.41
N ILE A 3 19.85 38.35 -62.03
CA ILE A 3 18.63 37.89 -61.33
C ILE A 3 18.77 36.45 -60.80
N GLN A 4 19.49 35.59 -61.52
CA GLN A 4 19.73 34.21 -61.09
C GLN A 4 20.67 34.13 -59.87
N VAL A 5 21.68 35.00 -59.81
CA VAL A 5 22.61 35.04 -58.67
C VAL A 5 21.94 35.59 -57.41
N GLN A 6 21.03 36.56 -57.56
CA GLN A 6 20.24 37.08 -56.44
C GLN A 6 19.17 36.10 -55.96
N LYS A 7 18.49 35.40 -56.88
CA LYS A 7 17.53 34.35 -56.52
C LYS A 7 18.23 33.20 -55.79
N LEU A 8 19.41 32.79 -56.26
CA LEU A 8 20.20 31.74 -55.62
C LEU A 8 20.66 32.12 -54.19
N LYS A 9 21.06 33.38 -53.97
CA LYS A 9 21.40 33.85 -52.61
C LYS A 9 20.19 33.87 -51.67
N LEU A 10 19.03 34.30 -52.16
CA LEU A 10 17.79 34.31 -51.40
C LEU A 10 17.32 32.89 -51.03
N ASP A 11 17.46 31.95 -51.97
CA ASP A 11 17.14 30.54 -51.75
C ASP A 11 18.09 29.92 -50.70
N ILE A 12 19.36 30.33 -50.66
CA ILE A 12 20.33 29.89 -49.64
C ILE A 12 20.03 30.48 -48.25
N GLU A 13 19.70 31.76 -48.15
CA GLU A 13 19.34 32.38 -46.86
C GLU A 13 18.05 31.78 -46.27
N THR A 14 17.09 31.45 -47.14
CA THR A 14 15.83 30.82 -46.73
C THR A 14 16.08 29.39 -46.26
N ALA A 15 16.89 28.60 -46.98
CA ALA A 15 17.32 27.27 -46.54
C ALA A 15 18.11 27.31 -45.22
N MET A 16 18.89 28.36 -44.97
CA MET A 16 19.63 28.54 -43.73
C MET A 16 18.72 28.84 -42.54
N LEU A 17 17.64 29.61 -42.73
CA LEU A 17 16.64 29.88 -41.70
C LEU A 17 15.82 28.63 -41.36
N GLU A 18 15.45 27.83 -42.37
CA GLU A 18 14.75 26.55 -42.17
C GLU A 18 15.63 25.53 -41.41
N LEU A 19 16.94 25.48 -41.73
CA LEU A 19 17.90 24.64 -40.99
C LEU A 19 18.04 25.07 -39.52
N ASN A 20 18.06 26.37 -39.23
CA ASN A 20 18.11 26.88 -37.86
C ASN A 20 16.86 26.48 -37.06
N GLN A 21 15.69 26.48 -37.71
CA GLN A 21 14.44 26.09 -37.09
C GLN A 21 14.39 24.57 -36.80
N ILE A 22 14.96 23.74 -37.67
CA ILE A 22 15.09 22.28 -37.48
C ILE A 22 16.09 21.95 -36.37
N LEU A 23 17.24 22.64 -36.31
CA LEU A 23 18.23 22.46 -35.24
C LEU A 23 17.67 22.83 -33.87
N ARG A 24 16.92 23.93 -33.77
CA ARG A 24 16.29 24.37 -32.52
C ARG A 24 15.18 23.42 -32.06
N ALA A 25 14.41 22.87 -33.00
CA ALA A 25 13.41 21.84 -32.70
C ALA A 25 14.06 20.51 -32.24
N ASN A 26 15.20 20.13 -32.82
CA ASN A 26 15.98 18.97 -32.39
C ASN A 26 16.63 19.17 -31.02
N GLU A 27 17.11 20.38 -30.71
CA GLU A 27 17.69 20.69 -29.41
C GLU A 27 16.67 20.57 -28.28
N ILE A 28 15.47 21.13 -28.47
CA ILE A 28 14.38 21.04 -27.48
C ILE A 28 13.93 19.59 -27.32
N ASN A 29 13.75 18.84 -28.42
CA ASN A 29 13.38 17.43 -28.34
C ASN A 29 14.46 16.58 -27.66
N PHE A 30 15.74 16.83 -27.94
CA PHE A 30 16.84 16.10 -27.33
C PHE A 30 17.00 16.45 -25.83
N ALA A 31 16.83 17.70 -25.45
CA ALA A 31 16.87 18.13 -24.05
C ALA A 31 15.72 17.51 -23.24
N VAL A 32 14.49 17.51 -23.79
CA VAL A 32 13.33 16.85 -23.18
C VAL A 32 13.55 15.34 -23.09
N LEU A 33 14.03 14.71 -24.17
CA LEU A 33 14.31 13.27 -24.21
C LEU A 33 15.41 12.86 -23.22
N ALA A 34 16.43 13.70 -23.01
CA ALA A 34 17.50 13.47 -22.04
C ALA A 34 17.04 13.69 -20.59
N ALA A 35 16.03 14.52 -20.34
CA ALA A 35 15.47 14.77 -19.01
C ALA A 35 14.45 13.71 -18.56
N LEU A 36 13.80 13.02 -19.50
CA LEU A 36 12.82 11.97 -19.21
C LEU A 36 13.37 10.84 -18.30
N PRO A 37 14.56 10.27 -18.56
CA PRO A 37 15.16 9.26 -17.66
C PRO A 37 15.33 9.79 -16.24
N ALA A 38 15.83 11.02 -16.08
CA ALA A 38 16.06 11.61 -14.77
C ALA A 38 14.74 11.83 -13.99
N LEU A 39 13.67 12.25 -14.67
CA LEU A 39 12.34 12.37 -14.08
C LEU A 39 11.77 11.00 -13.67
N LEU A 40 11.92 9.98 -14.50
CA LEU A 40 11.49 8.62 -14.17
C LEU A 40 12.25 8.09 -12.95
N PHE A 41 13.58 8.27 -12.91
CA PHE A 41 14.38 7.91 -11.74
C PHE A 41 13.93 8.66 -10.49
N ALA A 42 13.70 9.97 -10.56
CA ALA A 42 13.23 10.75 -9.41
C ALA A 42 11.85 10.29 -8.91
N MET A 43 10.93 9.96 -9.82
CA MET A 43 9.62 9.40 -9.51
C MET A 43 9.73 8.04 -8.81
N ILE A 44 10.55 7.14 -9.36
CA ILE A 44 10.81 5.81 -8.77
C ILE A 44 11.44 5.94 -7.39
N LEU A 45 12.45 6.81 -7.25
CA LEU A 45 13.14 7.04 -5.97
C LEU A 45 12.20 7.65 -4.94
N GLY A 46 11.35 8.60 -5.34
CA GLY A 46 10.31 9.19 -4.49
C GLY A 46 9.26 8.16 -4.05
N TRP A 47 8.85 7.25 -4.93
CA TRP A 47 7.94 6.16 -4.60
C TRP A 47 8.58 5.16 -3.63
N LEU A 48 9.84 4.75 -3.85
CA LEU A 48 10.59 3.87 -2.95
C LEU A 48 10.81 4.51 -1.58
N LEU A 49 11.18 5.80 -1.54
CA LEU A 49 11.30 6.56 -0.29
C LEU A 49 9.98 6.60 0.46
N ARG A 50 8.86 6.91 -0.21
CA ARG A 50 7.53 6.87 0.40
C ARG A 50 7.14 5.49 0.89
N ALA A 51 7.43 4.42 0.14
CA ALA A 51 7.15 3.05 0.56
C ALA A 51 7.97 2.65 1.80
N SER A 52 9.23 3.07 1.85
CA SER A 52 10.14 2.84 2.98
C SER A 52 9.79 3.68 4.22
N LEU A 53 9.33 4.92 4.01
CA LEU A 53 8.84 5.80 5.08
C LEU A 53 7.46 5.36 5.60
N SER A 54 6.56 4.92 4.73
CA SER A 54 5.23 4.35 5.05
C SER A 54 5.33 3.10 5.94
N THR A 55 6.36 2.30 5.72
CA THR A 55 6.74 1.15 6.54
C THR A 55 7.08 1.51 8.00
N SER A 56 7.30 2.79 8.31
CA SER A 56 7.75 3.24 9.62
C SER A 56 6.73 4.16 10.28
N LYS A 57 5.96 3.63 11.26
CA LYS A 57 5.55 4.26 12.56
C LYS A 57 4.23 3.75 13.14
N GLY A 58 3.55 2.80 12.50
CA GLY A 58 2.29 2.24 12.99
C GLY A 58 2.43 0.96 13.82
N ALA A 59 1.44 0.08 13.63
CA ALA A 59 1.35 -1.23 14.26
C ALA A 59 2.44 -2.23 13.81
N GLU A 60 3.11 -1.96 12.68
CA GLU A 60 4.23 -2.76 12.13
C GLU A 60 5.56 -2.60 12.89
N GLY A 61 5.64 -1.63 13.82
CA GLY A 61 6.86 -1.38 14.60
C GLY A 61 7.17 -2.45 15.65
N ARG A 62 8.41 -2.45 16.16
CA ARG A 62 8.89 -3.43 17.16
C ARG A 62 8.69 -2.98 18.63
N GLY A 63 8.10 -1.80 18.86
CA GLY A 63 7.97 -1.17 20.19
C GLY A 63 6.62 -1.40 20.88
N ARG A 64 6.52 -1.01 22.16
CA ARG A 64 5.31 -1.12 23.00
C ARG A 64 4.07 -0.49 22.37
N VAL A 65 4.22 0.68 21.73
CA VAL A 65 3.12 1.38 21.03
C VAL A 65 2.60 0.57 19.84
N ALA A 66 3.50 -0.07 19.09
CA ALA A 66 3.11 -0.91 17.96
C ALA A 66 2.43 -2.20 18.42
N GLY A 67 2.89 -2.79 19.53
CA GLY A 67 2.19 -3.91 20.19
C GLY A 67 0.78 -3.53 20.65
N LEU A 68 0.62 -2.38 21.31
CA LEU A 68 -0.69 -1.85 21.69
C LEU A 68 -1.60 -1.64 20.48
N ARG A 69 -1.07 -1.13 19.38
CA ARG A 69 -1.86 -0.91 18.16
C ARG A 69 -2.30 -2.21 17.49
N ARG A 70 -1.44 -3.24 17.47
CA ARG A 70 -1.81 -4.59 17.03
C ARG A 70 -2.96 -5.17 17.87
N ARG A 71 -2.92 -4.97 19.19
CA ARG A 71 -4.01 -5.38 20.10
C ARG A 71 -5.30 -4.61 19.87
N MET A 72 -5.21 -3.29 19.67
CA MET A 72 -6.39 -2.48 19.34
C MET A 72 -7.06 -2.93 18.04
N LEU A 73 -6.28 -3.31 17.02
CA LEU A 73 -6.83 -3.86 15.77
C LEU A 73 -7.59 -5.17 16.03
N LEU A 74 -7.03 -6.07 16.84
CA LEU A 74 -7.70 -7.34 17.19
C LEU A 74 -8.98 -7.10 18.02
N ALA A 75 -8.94 -6.17 18.98
CA ALA A 75 -10.10 -5.78 19.78
C ALA A 75 -11.22 -5.17 18.94
N GLU A 76 -10.89 -4.39 17.91
CA GLU A 76 -11.89 -3.85 16.98
C GLU A 76 -12.49 -4.96 16.12
N VAL A 77 -11.70 -5.95 15.68
CA VAL A 77 -12.22 -7.14 14.99
C VAL A 77 -13.22 -7.89 15.88
N GLU A 78 -12.87 -8.14 17.14
CA GLU A 78 -13.77 -8.78 18.11
C GLU A 78 -15.07 -8.00 18.30
N ARG A 79 -14.99 -6.68 18.44
CA ARG A 79 -16.16 -5.80 18.56
C ARG A 79 -17.11 -5.90 17.38
N ILE A 80 -16.58 -5.92 16.15
CA ILE A 80 -17.42 -6.04 14.95
C ILE A 80 -18.01 -7.44 14.82
N ILE A 81 -17.29 -8.50 15.23
CA ILE A 81 -17.84 -9.87 15.28
C ILE A 81 -19.03 -9.92 16.25
N LEU A 82 -18.93 -9.32 17.44
CA LEU A 82 -20.04 -9.24 18.39
C LEU A 82 -21.23 -8.44 17.84
N ALA A 83 -20.96 -7.32 17.17
CA ALA A 83 -22.01 -6.53 16.52
C ALA A 83 -22.71 -7.32 15.40
N TYR A 84 -21.96 -8.10 14.62
CA TYR A 84 -22.52 -9.01 13.63
C TYR A 84 -23.42 -10.04 14.28
N GLN A 85 -22.97 -10.71 15.34
CA GLN A 85 -23.78 -11.72 16.04
C GLN A 85 -25.08 -11.13 16.58
N TYR A 86 -25.03 -9.93 17.18
CA TYR A 86 -26.23 -9.23 17.65
C TYR A 86 -27.22 -8.92 16.52
N LEU A 87 -26.72 -8.48 15.36
CA LEU A 87 -27.56 -8.17 14.20
C LEU A 87 -28.16 -9.45 13.57
N GLU A 88 -27.45 -10.57 13.62
CA GLU A 88 -27.91 -11.89 13.18
C GLU A 88 -29.08 -12.34 14.08
N GLU A 89 -28.94 -12.20 15.40
CA GLU A 89 -29.99 -12.49 16.38
C GLU A 89 -31.24 -11.59 16.19
N GLN A 90 -31.06 -10.35 15.72
CA GLN A 90 -32.17 -9.43 15.40
C GLN A 90 -32.77 -9.63 13.99
N GLY A 91 -32.24 -10.53 13.17
CA GLY A 91 -32.69 -10.75 11.79
C GLY A 91 -32.43 -9.56 10.86
N GLN A 92 -31.47 -8.69 11.16
CA GLN A 92 -31.12 -7.53 10.33
C GLN A 92 -30.12 -7.88 9.22
N GLU A 93 -30.54 -8.76 8.31
CA GLU A 93 -29.69 -9.29 7.24
C GLU A 93 -29.12 -8.20 6.31
N GLU A 94 -29.84 -7.10 6.11
CA GLU A 94 -29.42 -5.97 5.27
C GLU A 94 -28.05 -5.38 5.69
N LYS A 95 -27.76 -5.35 6.99
CA LYS A 95 -26.53 -4.74 7.54
C LYS A 95 -25.37 -5.73 7.64
N MET A 96 -25.62 -7.03 7.46
CA MET A 96 -24.62 -8.09 7.55
C MET A 96 -23.43 -7.89 6.59
N PRO A 97 -23.64 -7.58 5.29
CA PRO A 97 -22.53 -7.48 4.34
C PRO A 97 -21.58 -6.33 4.67
N TRP A 98 -22.10 -5.22 5.19
CA TRP A 98 -21.29 -4.08 5.60
C TRP A 98 -20.39 -4.45 6.79
N HIS A 99 -20.94 -5.09 7.83
CA HIS A 99 -20.16 -5.52 9.00
C HIS A 99 -19.10 -6.55 8.61
N TYR A 100 -19.46 -7.48 7.72
CA TYR A 100 -18.51 -8.43 7.18
C TYR A 100 -17.37 -7.76 6.40
N GLY A 101 -17.69 -6.78 5.54
CA GLY A 101 -16.69 -5.99 4.83
C GLY A 101 -15.73 -5.26 5.77
N MET A 102 -16.25 -4.74 6.89
CA MET A 102 -15.43 -4.13 7.94
C MET A 102 -14.50 -5.14 8.63
N ILE A 103 -14.97 -6.36 8.92
CA ILE A 103 -14.13 -7.44 9.46
C ILE A 103 -12.96 -7.72 8.51
N ILE A 104 -13.24 -7.92 7.21
CA ILE A 104 -12.20 -8.20 6.21
C ILE A 104 -11.18 -7.04 6.12
N TYR A 105 -11.65 -5.80 6.14
CA TYR A 105 -10.80 -4.62 6.12
C TYR A 105 -9.86 -4.57 7.33
N LEU A 106 -10.39 -4.76 8.55
CA LEU A 106 -9.59 -4.76 9.77
C LEU A 106 -8.62 -5.94 9.82
N LEU A 107 -9.03 -7.13 9.39
CA LEU A 107 -8.15 -8.30 9.30
C LEU A 107 -7.01 -8.06 8.33
N ASN A 108 -7.23 -7.38 7.21
CA ASN A 108 -6.15 -6.99 6.30
C ASN A 108 -5.19 -5.97 6.93
N GLN A 109 -5.69 -5.00 7.71
CA GLN A 109 -4.81 -4.10 8.46
C GLN A 109 -4.00 -4.85 9.52
N PHE A 110 -4.64 -5.78 10.22
CA PHE A 110 -4.00 -6.61 11.23
C PHE A 110 -2.93 -7.50 10.60
N TYR A 111 -3.23 -8.17 9.49
CA TYR A 111 -2.28 -8.98 8.71
C TYR A 111 -0.99 -8.20 8.43
N LYS A 112 -1.11 -7.00 7.85
CA LYS A 112 0.06 -6.15 7.53
C LYS A 112 0.82 -5.75 8.79
N ALA A 113 0.09 -5.40 9.85
CA ALA A 113 0.66 -5.02 11.13
C ALA A 113 1.49 -6.13 11.80
N VAL A 114 1.09 -7.39 11.67
CA VAL A 114 1.75 -8.52 12.33
C VAL A 114 2.79 -9.23 11.48
N GLU A 115 2.69 -9.17 10.14
CA GLU A 115 3.48 -9.98 9.18
C GLU A 115 4.97 -9.97 9.48
N ARG A 116 5.60 -8.79 9.51
CA ARG A 116 7.05 -8.68 9.71
C ARG A 116 7.51 -9.22 11.06
N HIS A 117 6.73 -8.98 12.11
CA HIS A 117 7.09 -9.41 13.46
C HIS A 117 6.88 -10.91 13.63
N ALA A 118 5.77 -11.44 13.13
CA ALA A 118 5.46 -12.87 13.16
C ALA A 118 6.42 -13.70 12.29
N ILE A 119 6.92 -13.14 11.17
CA ILE A 119 7.99 -13.77 10.38
C ILE A 119 9.28 -13.81 11.21
N ALA A 120 9.62 -12.72 11.89
CA ALA A 120 10.82 -12.65 12.72
C ALA A 120 10.77 -13.56 13.97
N SER A 121 9.58 -13.80 14.54
CA SER A 121 9.38 -14.73 15.67
C SER A 121 9.16 -16.19 15.24
N GLY A 122 8.96 -16.45 13.93
CA GLY A 122 8.65 -17.78 13.40
C GLY A 122 7.18 -18.21 13.58
N GLU A 123 6.34 -17.34 14.13
CA GLU A 123 4.92 -17.61 14.40
C GLU A 123 4.01 -17.44 13.17
N TRP A 124 4.56 -16.93 12.06
CA TRP A 124 3.79 -16.47 10.91
C TRP A 124 2.84 -17.51 10.32
N SER A 125 3.28 -18.76 10.18
CA SER A 125 2.45 -19.81 9.57
C SER A 125 1.16 -20.04 10.35
N SER A 126 1.25 -20.12 11.68
CA SER A 126 0.10 -20.33 12.57
C SER A 126 -0.78 -19.09 12.63
N LEU A 127 -0.18 -17.91 12.82
CA LEU A 127 -0.94 -16.65 12.90
C LEU A 127 -1.67 -16.33 11.60
N ARG A 128 -1.04 -16.60 10.45
CA ARG A 128 -1.66 -16.44 9.14
C ARG A 128 -2.86 -17.38 8.99
N GLY A 129 -2.75 -18.63 9.46
CA GLY A 129 -3.87 -19.57 9.50
C GLY A 129 -5.05 -19.00 10.29
N ASP A 130 -4.79 -18.53 11.51
CA ASP A 130 -5.80 -17.94 12.39
C ASP A 130 -6.50 -16.72 11.75
N ILE A 131 -5.73 -15.85 11.09
CA ILE A 131 -6.28 -14.68 10.37
C ILE A 131 -7.17 -15.12 9.20
N LEU A 132 -6.78 -16.16 8.46
CA LEU A 132 -7.56 -16.68 7.35
C LEU A 132 -8.85 -17.37 7.84
N ASP A 133 -8.79 -18.07 8.97
CA ASP A 133 -9.97 -18.66 9.59
C ASP A 133 -10.96 -17.58 10.08
N LEU A 134 -10.44 -16.46 10.63
CA LEU A 134 -11.26 -15.29 10.96
C LEU A 134 -11.90 -14.66 9.72
N ALA A 135 -11.22 -14.70 8.58
CA ALA A 135 -11.73 -14.18 7.30
C ALA A 135 -12.66 -15.17 6.57
N ASN A 136 -12.86 -16.38 7.08
CA ASN A 136 -13.70 -17.39 6.44
C ASN A 136 -15.19 -17.05 6.62
N PRO A 137 -15.98 -16.84 5.56
CA PRO A 137 -17.40 -16.51 5.68
C PRO A 137 -18.25 -17.69 6.18
N LYS A 138 -17.76 -18.92 6.02
CA LYS A 138 -18.47 -20.14 6.45
C LYS A 138 -18.26 -20.48 7.92
N ALA A 139 -17.30 -19.82 8.58
CA ALA A 139 -17.05 -20.02 10.00
C ALA A 139 -18.07 -19.23 10.83
N GLY A 140 -18.74 -19.89 11.77
CA GLY A 140 -19.69 -19.24 12.67
C GLY A 140 -19.02 -18.23 13.61
N MET A 141 -19.76 -17.19 14.03
CA MET A 141 -19.19 -16.07 14.80
C MET A 141 -18.62 -16.50 16.16
N ILE A 142 -19.23 -17.48 16.84
CA ILE A 142 -18.70 -18.05 18.09
C ILE A 142 -17.29 -18.64 17.89
N HIS A 143 -17.07 -19.34 16.77
CA HIS A 143 -15.76 -19.89 16.46
C HIS A 143 -14.73 -18.78 16.22
N LYS A 144 -15.13 -17.69 15.54
CA LYS A 144 -14.26 -16.53 15.31
C LYS A 144 -13.87 -15.85 16.63
N LEU A 145 -14.79 -15.71 17.58
CA LEU A 145 -14.48 -15.19 18.92
C LEU A 145 -13.49 -16.08 19.69
N ALA A 146 -13.59 -17.41 19.54
CA ALA A 146 -12.61 -18.32 20.12
C ALA A 146 -11.22 -18.13 19.50
N ILE A 147 -11.13 -17.89 18.19
CA ILE A 147 -9.87 -17.60 17.51
C ILE A 147 -9.29 -16.26 17.97
N THR A 148 -10.08 -15.18 18.06
CA THR A 148 -9.58 -13.87 18.53
C THR A 148 -9.00 -13.97 19.94
N ALA A 149 -9.69 -14.65 20.86
CA ALA A 149 -9.22 -14.88 22.22
C ALA A 149 -7.94 -15.74 22.27
N ARG A 150 -7.81 -16.73 21.38
CA ARG A 150 -6.59 -17.54 21.23
C ARG A 150 -5.42 -16.68 20.75
N VAL A 151 -5.65 -15.90 19.69
CA VAL A 151 -4.65 -15.03 19.06
C VAL A 151 -4.08 -14.03 20.06
N GLU A 152 -4.92 -13.44 20.91
CA GLU A 152 -4.45 -12.49 21.95
C GLU A 152 -3.50 -13.12 22.97
N ARG A 153 -3.64 -14.43 23.26
CA ARG A 153 -2.90 -15.12 24.33
C ARG A 153 -1.62 -15.80 23.86
N ILE A 154 -1.61 -16.30 22.64
CA ILE A 154 -0.55 -17.20 22.16
C ILE A 154 0.61 -16.42 21.53
N TYR A 155 0.33 -15.44 20.68
CA TYR A 155 1.36 -14.86 19.83
C TYR A 155 2.15 -13.74 20.51
N GLU A 156 3.47 -13.90 20.55
CA GLU A 156 4.39 -12.91 21.14
C GLU A 156 4.30 -11.56 20.43
N CYS A 157 3.97 -11.56 19.14
CA CYS A 157 3.75 -10.35 18.38
C CYS A 157 2.54 -9.51 18.84
N ILE A 158 1.73 -10.03 19.77
CA ILE A 158 0.51 -9.36 20.28
C ILE A 158 0.60 -9.19 21.80
N VAL A 159 1.10 -10.21 22.50
CA VAL A 159 1.27 -10.23 23.95
C VAL A 159 2.35 -9.22 24.36
N PRO A 160 2.15 -8.41 25.43
CA PRO A 160 3.19 -7.51 25.90
C PRO A 160 4.44 -8.30 26.35
N PRO A 161 5.64 -7.75 26.13
CA PRO A 161 6.86 -8.38 26.60
C PRO A 161 6.78 -8.56 28.12
N ARG A 162 7.04 -9.79 28.60
CA ARG A 162 7.05 -10.07 30.03
C ARG A 162 8.10 -9.18 30.71
N PRO A 163 7.79 -8.56 31.86
CA PRO A 163 8.80 -7.85 32.63
C PRO A 163 9.90 -8.86 33.02
N LYS A 164 11.15 -8.47 32.77
CA LYS A 164 12.34 -9.21 33.23
C LYS A 164 12.48 -9.10 34.74
#